data_AF-A0A444R2T6-F1
#
_entry.id   AF-A0A444R2T6-F1
#
_cell.length_a   1.000
_cell.length_b   1.000
_cell.length_c   1.000
_cell.angle_alpha   90.00
_cell.angle_beta   90.00
_cell.angle_gamma   90.00
#
_symmetry.space_group_name_H-M   'P 1'
#
loop_
_entity.id
_entity.type
_entity.pdbx_description
1 polymer ?
#
loop_
_entity_poly.entity_id
_entity_poly.type
_entity_poly.pdbx_seq_one_letter_code
_entity_poly.pdbx_strand_id
1 'polypeptide(L)' 'MQNWIKAAAIAVSLTLPGVALAQSLESLVNVQGVRENQLVGYSLVVGLDGTGDKNQVKFTNQTITNML' A
#
# COMPACT_ATOMS: atom_id res chain seq x y z
N MET A 1 -53.14 -31.78 -1.71
CA MET A 1 -52.72 -30.56 -0.96
C MET A 1 -51.24 -30.59 -0.50
N GLN A 2 -50.64 -31.75 -0.21
CA GLN A 2 -49.24 -31.87 0.25
C GLN A 2 -48.15 -31.32 -0.70
N ASN A 3 -48.33 -31.43 -2.01
CA ASN A 3 -47.28 -31.10 -2.99
C ASN A 3 -47.01 -29.59 -3.09
N TRP A 4 -48.00 -28.76 -2.78
CA TRP A 4 -47.87 -27.30 -2.77
C TRP A 4 -47.06 -26.80 -1.57
N ILE A 5 -47.20 -27.46 -0.42
CA ILE A 5 -46.40 -27.18 0.78
C ILE A 5 -44.93 -27.53 0.54
N LYS A 6 -44.66 -28.67 -0.12
CA LYS A 6 -43.29 -29.06 -0.51
C LYS A 6 -42.67 -28.07 -1.50
N ALA A 7 -43.44 -27.61 -2.49
CA ALA A 7 -43.00 -26.61 -3.45
C ALA A 7 -42.68 -25.26 -2.78
N ALA A 8 -43.52 -24.83 -1.83
CA ALA A 8 -43.27 -23.61 -1.05
C ALA A 8 -42.01 -23.72 -0.18
N ALA A 9 -41.79 -24.87 0.47
CA ALA A 9 -40.60 -25.09 1.29
C ALA A 9 -39.30 -25.06 0.46
N ILE A 10 -39.31 -25.67 -0.74
CA ILE A 10 -38.17 -25.64 -1.66
C ILE A 10 -37.93 -24.20 -2.16
N ALA A 11 -38.97 -23.49 -2.57
CA ALA A 11 -38.86 -22.11 -3.02
C ALA A 11 -38.26 -21.19 -1.94
N VAL A 12 -38.68 -21.34 -0.68
CA VAL A 12 -38.09 -20.60 0.44
C VAL A 12 -36.61 -20.93 0.60
N SER A 13 -36.23 -22.21 0.55
CA SER A 13 -34.82 -22.62 0.70
C SER A 13 -33.88 -22.04 -0.37
N LEU A 14 -34.37 -21.81 -1.59
CA LEU A 14 -33.57 -21.23 -2.67
C LEU A 14 -33.36 -19.72 -2.54
N THR A 15 -34.17 -19.03 -1.74
CA THR A 15 -34.11 -17.57 -1.59
C THR A 15 -33.24 -17.09 -0.43
N LEU A 16 -32.70 -17.99 0.41
CA LEU A 16 -31.83 -17.58 1.50
C LEU A 16 -30.47 -17.12 0.95
N PRO A 17 -30.06 -15.86 1.16
CA PRO A 17 -28.73 -15.42 0.78
C PRO A 17 -27.69 -16.15 1.66
N GLY A 18 -26.71 -16.79 1.01
CA GLY A 18 -25.59 -17.40 1.72
C GLY A 18 -24.73 -16.32 2.38
N VAL A 19 -24.37 -16.53 3.66
CA VAL A 19 -23.41 -15.67 4.36
C VAL A 19 -22.01 -15.97 3.80
N ALA A 20 -21.46 -15.04 3.02
CA ALA A 20 -20.09 -15.11 2.56
C ALA A 20 -19.15 -14.53 3.63
N LEU A 21 -18.30 -15.37 4.20
CA LEU A 21 -17.22 -14.92 5.09
C LEU A 21 -16.05 -14.43 4.22
N ALA A 22 -16.05 -13.13 3.91
CA ALA A 22 -14.92 -12.50 3.23
C ALA A 22 -13.84 -12.14 4.27
N GLN A 23 -12.65 -12.72 4.11
CA GLN A 23 -11.47 -12.36 4.88
C GLN A 23 -10.55 -11.49 4.00
N SER A 24 -10.06 -10.38 4.55
CA SER A 24 -9.11 -9.52 3.82
C SER A 24 -7.83 -10.29 3.53
N LEU A 25 -7.37 -10.25 2.29
CA LEU A 25 -6.09 -10.85 1.86
C LEU A 25 -4.92 -10.32 2.70
N GLU A 26 -4.97 -9.08 3.15
CA GLU A 26 -3.97 -8.48 4.04
C GLU A 26 -3.79 -9.28 5.34
N SER A 27 -4.87 -9.85 5.89
CA SER A 27 -4.80 -10.67 7.12
C SER A 27 -4.18 -12.05 6.91
N LEU A 28 -4.02 -12.48 5.67
CA LEU A 28 -3.51 -13.79 5.28
C LEU A 28 -2.06 -13.72 4.76
N VAL A 29 -1.50 -12.53 4.60
CA VAL A 29 -0.21 -12.32 3.93
C VAL A 29 0.76 -11.62 4.87
N ASN A 30 2.00 -12.11 4.91
CA ASN A 30 3.11 -11.42 5.56
C ASN A 30 3.92 -10.65 4.52
N VAL A 31 4.03 -9.33 4.68
CA VAL A 31 4.80 -8.48 3.77
C VAL A 31 6.29 -8.64 4.06
N GLN A 32 6.98 -9.40 3.21
CA GLN A 32 8.42 -9.59 3.30
C GLN A 32 9.19 -8.42 2.68
N GLY A 33 10.32 -8.05 3.28
CA GLY A 33 11.22 -7.03 2.74
C GLY A 33 10.90 -5.59 3.15
N VAL A 34 10.00 -5.38 4.10
CA VAL A 34 9.83 -4.09 4.77
C VAL A 34 11.08 -3.85 5.62
N ARG A 35 11.88 -2.86 5.24
CA ARG A 35 13.00 -2.40 6.07
C ARG A 35 12.45 -1.41 7.09
N GLU A 36 12.83 -1.58 8.35
CA GLU A 36 12.51 -0.59 9.40
C GLU A 36 13.34 0.70 9.26
N ASN A 37 14.44 0.60 8.52
CA ASN A 37 15.40 1.68 8.35
C ASN A 37 14.77 2.76 7.47
N GLN A 38 14.62 3.97 8.01
CA GLN A 38 14.17 5.11 7.24
C GLN A 38 15.20 5.44 6.15
N LEU A 39 14.79 5.35 4.89
CA LEU A 39 15.60 5.79 3.76
C LEU A 39 15.45 7.29 3.60
N VAL A 40 16.54 8.03 3.78
CA VAL A 40 16.57 9.47 3.51
C VAL A 40 17.35 9.71 2.23
N GLY A 41 16.64 10.19 1.20
CA GLY A 41 17.23 10.50 -0.10
C GLY A 41 17.71 11.94 -0.15
N TYR A 42 18.99 12.13 -0.48
CA TYR A 42 19.57 13.45 -0.66
C TYR A 42 19.93 13.68 -2.11
N SER A 43 19.42 14.76 -2.68
CA SER A 43 19.77 15.16 -4.03
C SER A 43 21.11 15.91 -4.03
N LEU A 44 22.06 15.38 -4.79
CA LEU A 44 23.28 16.09 -5.14
C LEU A 44 23.00 16.86 -6.44
N VAL A 45 22.70 18.15 -6.33
CA VAL A 45 22.63 19.04 -7.49
C VAL A 45 23.98 19.72 -7.61
N VAL A 46 24.81 19.28 -8.57
CA VAL A 46 26.08 19.94 -8.89
C VAL A 46 25.96 20.72 -10.20
N GLY A 47 26.68 21.83 -10.26
CA GLY A 47 26.78 22.63 -11.48
C GLY A 47 27.74 22.02 -12.51
N LEU A 48 27.50 22.32 -13.80
CA LEU A 48 28.46 22.05 -14.87
C LEU A 48 29.71 22.93 -14.70
N ASP A 49 30.87 22.41 -15.09
CA ASP A 49 32.14 23.15 -15.06
C ASP A 49 32.01 24.53 -15.73
N GLY A 50 32.46 25.57 -15.03
CA GLY A 50 32.44 26.97 -15.49
C GLY A 50 31.08 27.70 -15.53
N THR A 51 29.93 27.02 -15.52
CA THR A 51 28.60 27.67 -15.65
C THR A 51 27.64 27.41 -14.49
N GLY A 52 27.82 26.32 -13.74
CA GLY A 52 26.93 25.93 -12.64
C GLY A 52 27.53 26.04 -11.24
N ASP A 53 28.84 26.27 -11.11
CA ASP A 53 29.55 26.25 -9.81
C ASP A 53 29.54 27.60 -9.07
N LYS A 54 28.40 28.31 -9.10
CA LYS A 54 28.27 29.62 -8.46
C LYS A 54 27.45 29.51 -7.19
N ASN A 55 28.09 29.29 -6.03
CA ASN A 55 27.60 29.56 -4.66
C ASN A 55 26.17 29.07 -4.28
N GLN A 56 25.47 28.32 -5.14
CA GLN A 56 24.07 27.89 -4.95
C GLN A 56 23.95 26.45 -4.44
N VAL A 57 25.06 25.72 -4.30
CA VAL A 57 25.11 24.39 -3.66
C VAL A 57 25.07 24.41 -2.12
N LYS A 58 24.71 25.55 -1.51
CA LYS A 58 24.61 25.69 -0.04
C LYS A 58 23.67 24.66 0.59
N PHE A 59 22.61 24.29 -0.12
CA PHE A 59 21.62 23.34 0.39
C PHE A 59 22.17 21.92 0.46
N THR A 60 22.91 21.43 -0.54
CA THR A 60 23.47 20.07 -0.52
C THR A 60 24.51 19.90 0.60
N ASN A 61 25.43 20.85 0.77
CA ASN A 61 26.48 20.74 1.79
C ASN A 61 25.91 20.82 3.22
N GLN A 62 24.98 21.74 3.48
CA GLN A 62 24.37 21.85 4.81
C GLN A 62 23.62 20.58 5.20
N THR A 63 22.94 19.96 4.23
CA THR A 63 22.18 18.76 4.48
C THR A 63 23.07 17.55 4.78
N ILE A 64 24.23 17.42 4.12
CA ILE A 64 25.22 16.38 4.46
C ILE A 64 25.80 16.59 5.86
N THR A 65 26.18 17.82 6.20
CA THR A 65 26.74 18.12 7.53
C THR A 65 25.77 17.83 8.66
N ASN A 66 24.47 18.05 8.47
CA ASN A 66 23.46 17.77 9.50
C ASN A 66 23.18 16.26 9.71
N MET A 67 23.78 15.38 8.92
CA MET A 67 23.65 13.92 9.04
C MET A 67 24.88 13.20 9.60
N LEU A 68 26.03 13.86 9.61
CA LEU A 68 27.28 13.35 10.18
C LEU A 68 27.26 13.50 11.70
#